data_AF-A0A955AIC1-F1
#
_entry.id   AF-A0A955AIC1-F1
#
_cell.length_a   1.000
_cell.length_b   1.000
_cell.length_c   1.000
_cell.angle_alpha   90.00
_cell.angle_beta   90.00
_cell.angle_gamma   90.00
#
_symmetry.space_group_name_H-M   'P 1'
#
loop_
_entity.id
_entity.type
_entity.pdbx_description
1 polymer ?
#
loop_
_entity_poly.entity_id
_entity_poly.type
_entity_poly.pdbx_seq_one_letter_code
_entity_poly.pdbx_strand_id
1 'polypeptide(L)'
;ATMTNTQQSPINLTNAILADFGNKLSIKWKKSANGKIKKDEHGVQIEFGGDQRQYIEVDHKQFHLVKFHFHHPSEHWLDGVQQTMELHIVHQNIDDGSRVVLGVFIEPSPSAKAVPSLVSQLRLFFSARDKDADPSISTNPLDWLPKDTKHYARYEGS
;
A
#
# COMPACT_ATOMS: atom_id res chain seq x y z
N ALA A 1 9.57 30.90 6.65
CA ALA A 1 8.57 30.78 5.57
C ALA A 1 7.73 29.55 5.88
N THR A 2 6.45 29.73 6.21
CA THR A 2 5.50 28.62 6.38
C THR A 2 5.14 28.12 4.98
N MET A 3 5.70 26.98 4.57
CA MET A 3 5.26 26.29 3.37
C MET A 3 3.82 25.85 3.62
N THR A 4 2.84 26.52 3.00
CA THR A 4 1.47 26.03 2.94
C THR A 4 1.50 24.83 2.01
N ASN A 5 1.72 23.64 2.56
CA ASN A 5 1.69 22.42 1.77
C ASN A 5 0.21 22.14 1.43
N THR A 6 -0.22 22.51 0.22
CA THR A 6 -1.63 22.44 -0.18
C THR A 6 -2.04 21.07 -0.73
N GLN A 7 -1.09 20.16 -0.88
CA GLN A 7 -1.30 18.81 -1.43
C GLN A 7 -0.86 17.78 -0.40
N GLN A 8 -1.57 17.75 0.74
CA GLN A 8 -1.32 16.79 1.80
C GLN A 8 -2.23 15.57 1.66
N SER A 9 -1.69 14.41 2.02
CA SER A 9 -2.43 13.19 2.29
C SER A 9 -2.44 12.93 3.80
N PRO A 10 -3.42 12.17 4.33
CA PRO A 10 -4.59 11.63 3.62
C PRO A 10 -5.65 12.70 3.32
N ILE A 11 -6.65 12.33 2.51
CA ILE A 11 -7.85 13.14 2.24
C ILE A 11 -9.13 12.35 2.49
N ASN A 12 -10.24 13.06 2.64
CA ASN A 12 -11.57 12.45 2.52
C ASN A 12 -11.94 12.32 1.03
N LEU A 13 -11.95 11.08 0.54
CA LEU A 13 -12.34 10.72 -0.81
C LEU A 13 -13.84 10.94 -0.97
N THR A 14 -14.18 12.09 -1.54
CA THR A 14 -15.56 12.52 -1.84
C THR A 14 -15.59 13.21 -3.20
N ASN A 15 -16.78 13.31 -3.79
CA ASN A 15 -16.98 14.08 -5.03
C ASN A 15 -16.03 13.68 -6.16
N ALA A 16 -15.79 12.38 -6.33
CA ALA A 16 -14.90 11.87 -7.35
C ALA A 16 -15.36 12.29 -8.75
N ILE A 17 -14.42 12.79 -9.56
CA ILE A 17 -14.65 13.05 -10.97
C ILE A 17 -14.35 11.76 -11.73
N LEU A 18 -15.31 11.29 -12.54
CA LEU A 18 -15.07 10.15 -13.41
C LEU A 18 -13.98 10.51 -14.43
N ALA A 19 -12.88 9.77 -14.35
CA ALA A 19 -11.76 9.88 -15.26
C ALA A 19 -11.47 8.49 -15.85
N ASP A 20 -11.30 8.43 -17.16
CA ASP A 20 -10.87 7.22 -17.84
C ASP A 20 -9.34 7.25 -17.97
N PHE A 21 -8.67 6.52 -17.08
CA PHE A 21 -7.22 6.30 -17.15
C PHE A 21 -6.84 5.18 -18.13
N GLY A 22 -7.81 4.69 -18.91
CA GLY A 22 -7.68 3.61 -19.86
C GLY A 22 -7.74 2.24 -19.19
N ASN A 23 -6.63 1.49 -19.27
CA ASN A 23 -6.59 0.10 -18.86
C ASN A 23 -6.56 -0.09 -17.33
N LYS A 24 -6.87 -1.33 -16.90
CA LYS A 24 -6.61 -1.80 -15.53
C LYS A 24 -5.17 -1.45 -15.13
N LEU A 25 -4.99 -1.03 -13.87
CA LEU A 25 -3.67 -0.78 -13.30
C LEU A 25 -2.74 -1.98 -13.56
N SER A 26 -1.62 -1.72 -14.25
CA SER A 26 -0.64 -2.74 -14.62
C SER A 26 0.23 -3.05 -13.40
N ILE A 27 -0.06 -4.18 -12.75
CA ILE A 27 0.66 -4.64 -11.56
C ILE A 27 1.52 -5.85 -11.94
N LYS A 28 2.84 -5.70 -11.83
CA LYS A 28 3.85 -6.71 -12.18
C LYS A 28 4.62 -7.14 -10.94
N TRP A 29 3.91 -7.65 -9.93
CA TRP A 29 4.55 -8.23 -8.74
C TRP A 29 4.69 -9.74 -8.85
N LYS A 30 5.63 -10.31 -8.10
CA LYS A 30 5.74 -11.76 -7.98
C LYS A 30 4.73 -12.29 -6.96
N LYS A 31 4.25 -13.52 -7.18
CA LYS A 31 3.39 -14.24 -6.22
C LYS A 31 4.08 -14.54 -4.88
N SER A 32 5.40 -14.45 -4.82
CA SER A 32 6.13 -14.57 -3.57
C SER A 32 7.29 -13.59 -3.63
N ALA A 33 7.29 -12.68 -2.66
CA ALA A 33 8.33 -11.71 -2.44
C ALA A 33 8.92 -11.96 -1.05
N ASN A 34 10.25 -11.97 -0.96
CA ASN A 34 10.94 -12.01 0.31
C ASN A 34 11.23 -10.56 0.73
N GLY A 35 10.64 -10.15 1.84
CA GLY A 35 10.88 -8.85 2.46
C GLY A 35 11.60 -9.00 3.79
N LYS A 36 11.98 -7.87 4.36
CA LYS A 36 12.44 -7.77 5.75
C LYS A 36 11.44 -6.97 6.53
N ILE A 37 11.07 -7.46 7.71
CA ILE A 37 10.34 -6.63 8.67
C ILE A 37 11.32 -5.60 9.22
N LYS A 38 10.96 -4.33 9.17
CA LYS A 38 11.71 -3.21 9.74
C LYS A 38 10.81 -2.34 10.60
N LYS A 39 11.43 -1.53 11.44
CA LYS A 39 10.76 -0.48 12.20
C LYS A 39 11.31 0.88 11.83
N ASP A 40 10.44 1.85 11.74
CA ASP A 40 10.80 3.26 11.71
C ASP A 40 9.88 4.07 12.64
N GLU A 41 10.00 5.39 12.58
CA GLU A 41 9.21 6.33 13.38
C GLU A 41 7.70 6.26 13.09
N HIS A 42 7.29 5.66 11.97
CA HIS A 42 5.89 5.48 11.57
C HIS A 42 5.34 4.09 11.93
N GLY A 43 6.17 3.18 12.43
CA GLY A 43 5.76 1.87 12.92
C GLY A 43 6.54 0.72 12.29
N VAL A 44 5.84 -0.37 12.02
CA VAL A 44 6.43 -1.57 11.39
C VAL A 44 6.19 -1.50 9.88
N GLN A 45 7.12 -2.01 9.08
CA GLN A 45 6.99 -2.10 7.63
C GLN A 45 7.68 -3.32 7.08
N ILE A 46 7.28 -3.75 5.89
CA ILE A 46 7.96 -4.80 5.14
C ILE A 46 8.68 -4.13 3.98
N GLU A 47 10.01 -4.19 4.00
CA GLU A 47 10.85 -3.65 2.92
C GLU A 47 11.32 -4.76 1.99
N PHE A 48 11.31 -4.47 0.69
CA PHE A 48 11.77 -5.38 -0.34
C PHE A 48 13.18 -5.00 -0.81
N GLY A 49 13.99 -6.01 -1.13
CA GLY A 49 15.39 -5.84 -1.52
C GLY A 49 15.62 -5.27 -2.93
N GLY A 50 14.70 -4.42 -3.44
CA GLY A 50 14.87 -3.73 -4.73
C GLY A 50 14.85 -4.63 -5.97
N ASP A 51 14.10 -5.74 -5.95
CA ASP A 51 13.90 -6.57 -7.15
C ASP A 51 13.17 -5.75 -8.23
N GLN A 52 13.92 -5.27 -9.21
CA GLN A 52 13.43 -4.39 -10.27
C GLN A 52 12.34 -5.03 -11.15
N ARG A 53 12.11 -6.34 -11.03
CA ARG A 53 11.01 -7.03 -11.72
C ARG A 53 9.66 -6.87 -11.01
N GLN A 54 9.62 -6.24 -9.84
CA GLN A 54 8.41 -5.98 -9.08
C GLN A 54 8.04 -4.50 -9.18
N TYR A 55 7.09 -4.17 -10.04
CA TYR A 55 6.70 -2.78 -10.29
C TYR A 55 5.23 -2.64 -10.65
N ILE A 56 4.76 -1.40 -10.64
CA ILE A 56 3.53 -0.97 -11.30
C ILE A 56 3.87 0.01 -12.42
N GLU A 57 2.99 0.10 -13.42
CA GLU A 57 3.11 1.13 -14.47
C GLU A 57 2.00 2.17 -14.29
N VAL A 58 2.41 3.43 -14.20
CA VAL A 58 1.52 4.60 -14.11
C VAL A 58 2.05 5.64 -15.08
N ASP A 59 1.21 6.12 -15.98
CA ASP A 59 1.55 7.11 -17.02
C ASP A 59 2.85 6.78 -17.77
N HIS A 60 2.99 5.52 -18.19
CA HIS A 60 4.15 4.98 -18.91
C HIS A 60 5.48 4.99 -18.12
N LYS A 61 5.45 5.29 -16.83
CA LYS A 61 6.60 5.16 -15.93
C LYS A 61 6.49 3.90 -15.08
N GLN A 62 7.63 3.29 -14.80
CA GLN A 62 7.74 2.17 -13.88
C GLN A 62 8.02 2.67 -12.46
N PHE A 63 7.22 2.20 -11.50
CA PHE A 63 7.42 2.44 -10.08
C PHE A 63 7.63 1.10 -9.38
N HIS A 64 8.83 0.90 -8.85
CA HIS A 64 9.25 -0.38 -8.27
C HIS A 64 8.78 -0.50 -6.84
N LEU A 65 8.35 -1.71 -6.46
CA LEU A 65 7.87 -2.03 -5.12
C LEU A 65 9.00 -1.85 -4.10
N VAL A 66 8.81 -0.92 -3.15
CA VAL A 66 9.79 -0.59 -2.11
C VAL A 66 9.40 -1.24 -0.79
N LYS A 67 8.17 -0.97 -0.34
CA LYS A 67 7.68 -1.42 0.95
C LYS A 67 6.17 -1.47 1.01
N PHE A 68 5.63 -2.14 2.01
CA PHE A 68 4.26 -1.90 2.45
C PHE A 68 4.18 -1.79 3.98
N HIS A 69 3.14 -1.13 4.44
CA HIS A 69 2.80 -0.99 5.86
C HIS A 69 1.28 -0.85 6.01
N PHE A 70 0.82 -0.97 7.26
CA PHE A 70 -0.59 -0.89 7.60
C PHE A 70 -0.84 0.26 8.56
N HIS A 71 -2.02 0.86 8.41
CA HIS A 71 -2.59 1.82 9.34
C HIS A 71 -3.87 1.27 9.95
N HIS A 72 -4.07 1.58 11.23
CA HIS A 72 -5.33 1.32 11.94
C HIS A 72 -5.59 2.47 12.92
N PRO A 73 -6.70 3.22 12.78
CA PRO A 73 -7.70 3.14 11.69
C PRO A 73 -7.12 3.55 10.32
N SER A 74 -7.93 3.54 9.25
CA SER A 74 -7.47 4.07 7.94
C SER A 74 -7.06 5.54 8.04
N GLU A 75 -6.09 5.96 7.23
CA GLU A 75 -5.71 7.36 7.12
C GLU A 75 -6.71 8.10 6.22
N HIS A 76 -7.05 7.53 5.07
CA HIS A 76 -8.09 8.05 4.18
C HIS A 76 -9.49 7.81 4.73
N TRP A 77 -10.40 8.70 4.35
CA TRP A 77 -11.83 8.58 4.61
C TRP A 77 -12.54 8.39 3.28
N LEU A 78 -13.66 7.66 3.29
CA LEU A 78 -14.53 7.50 2.13
C LEU A 78 -15.91 8.05 2.47
N ASP A 79 -16.36 9.09 1.75
CA ASP A 79 -17.65 9.75 2.00
C ASP A 79 -17.86 10.15 3.47
N GLY A 80 -16.80 10.63 4.12
CA GLY A 80 -16.83 11.02 5.53
C GLY A 80 -16.82 9.85 6.53
N VAL A 81 -16.55 8.63 6.07
CA VAL A 81 -16.44 7.43 6.92
C VAL A 81 -14.99 6.93 6.94
N GLN A 82 -14.39 6.91 8.12
CA GLN A 82 -13.10 6.26 8.36
C GLN A 82 -13.27 4.74 8.35
N GLN A 83 -12.40 4.06 7.61
CA GLN A 83 -12.41 2.61 7.44
C GLN A 83 -11.60 1.93 8.55
N THR A 84 -11.82 0.62 8.75
CA THR A 84 -11.21 -0.14 9.85
C THR A 84 -9.69 -0.18 9.75
N MET A 85 -9.15 -0.45 8.56
CA MET A 85 -7.70 -0.50 8.30
C MET A 85 -7.39 -0.02 6.89
N GLU A 86 -6.14 0.37 6.68
CA GLU A 86 -5.61 0.73 5.37
C GLU A 86 -4.22 0.12 5.16
N LEU A 87 -4.01 -0.46 3.98
CA LEU A 87 -2.72 -0.95 3.51
C LEU A 87 -2.14 0.06 2.54
N HIS A 88 -0.92 0.52 2.81
CA HIS A 88 -0.11 1.32 1.90
C HIS A 88 0.98 0.47 1.25
N ILE A 89 0.96 0.39 -0.08
CA ILE A 89 2.00 -0.28 -0.87
C ILE A 89 2.76 0.80 -1.64
N VAL A 90 3.99 1.04 -1.21
CA VAL A 90 4.83 2.15 -1.68
C VAL A 90 5.72 1.69 -2.82
N HIS A 91 5.68 2.47 -3.89
CA HIS A 91 6.51 2.28 -5.07
C HIS A 91 7.34 3.53 -5.34
N GLN A 92 8.49 3.36 -6.00
CA GLN A 92 9.37 4.46 -6.36
C GLN A 92 9.91 4.29 -7.78
N ASN A 93 9.90 5.37 -8.57
CA ASN A 93 10.59 5.41 -9.85
C ASN A 93 12.10 5.59 -9.62
N ILE A 94 12.92 4.82 -10.34
CA ILE A 94 14.38 4.83 -10.11
C ILE A 94 15.07 6.05 -10.71
N ASP A 95 14.48 6.64 -11.74
CA ASP A 95 15.10 7.69 -12.56
C ASP A 95 14.96 9.05 -11.89
N ASP A 96 13.76 9.36 -11.38
CA ASP A 96 13.42 10.66 -10.79
C ASP A 96 13.11 10.61 -9.28
N GLY A 97 13.05 9.41 -8.69
CA GLY A 97 12.76 9.23 -7.27
C GLY A 97 11.32 9.49 -6.84
N SER A 98 10.42 9.81 -7.79
CA SER A 98 9.00 10.03 -7.54
C SER A 98 8.32 8.75 -7.02
N ARG A 99 7.22 8.92 -6.29
CA ARG A 99 6.54 7.82 -5.59
C ARG A 99 5.09 7.67 -6.03
N VAL A 100 4.64 6.42 -6.02
CA VAL A 100 3.22 6.07 -6.12
C VAL A 100 2.89 5.14 -4.96
N VAL A 101 1.80 5.46 -4.25
CA VAL A 101 1.29 4.62 -3.17
C VAL A 101 -0.05 4.04 -3.62
N LEU A 102 -0.19 2.72 -3.53
CA LEU A 102 -1.50 2.07 -3.62
C LEU A 102 -2.07 1.95 -2.20
N GLY A 103 -3.15 2.67 -1.94
CA GLY A 103 -3.97 2.54 -0.73
C GLY A 103 -5.07 1.50 -0.93
N VAL A 104 -5.23 0.58 0.03
CA VAL A 104 -6.28 -0.44 0.02
C VAL A 104 -6.97 -0.47 1.38
N PHE A 105 -8.26 -0.17 1.41
CA PHE A 105 -9.08 -0.34 2.61
C PHE A 105 -9.27 -1.81 2.94
N ILE A 106 -9.23 -2.14 4.23
CA ILE A 106 -9.40 -3.50 4.75
C ILE A 106 -10.50 -3.48 5.81
N GLU A 107 -11.60 -4.17 5.51
CA GLU A 107 -12.73 -4.33 6.42
C GLU A 107 -12.83 -5.77 6.95
N PRO A 108 -13.20 -5.97 8.23
CA PRO A 108 -13.45 -7.29 8.78
C PRO A 108 -14.67 -7.91 8.10
N SER A 109 -14.56 -9.17 7.69
CA SER A 109 -15.68 -9.91 7.13
C SER A 109 -15.79 -11.30 7.77
N PRO A 110 -16.99 -11.73 8.19
CA PRO A 110 -17.23 -13.10 8.67
C PRO A 110 -16.89 -14.17 7.62
N SER A 111 -16.92 -13.81 6.33
CA SER A 111 -16.54 -14.67 5.20
C SER A 111 -15.07 -14.52 4.79
N ALA A 112 -14.26 -13.74 5.53
CA ALA A 112 -12.83 -13.52 5.29
C ALA A 112 -11.94 -14.76 5.48
N LYS A 113 -12.52 -15.98 5.37
CA LYS A 113 -11.80 -17.23 5.10
C LYS A 113 -10.85 -17.11 3.90
N ALA A 114 -10.99 -16.08 3.07
CA ALA A 114 -10.28 -15.86 1.81
C ALA A 114 -8.87 -15.24 1.91
N VAL A 115 -8.40 -14.72 3.06
CA VAL A 115 -7.03 -14.18 3.15
C VAL A 115 -6.25 -14.60 4.42
N PRO A 116 -6.10 -15.91 4.73
CA PRO A 116 -5.36 -16.35 5.92
C PRO A 116 -3.92 -15.84 5.99
N SER A 117 -3.28 -15.62 4.84
CA SER A 117 -1.93 -15.07 4.75
C SER A 117 -1.85 -13.64 5.28
N LEU A 118 -2.87 -12.81 5.04
CA LEU A 118 -2.92 -11.43 5.54
C LEU A 118 -3.03 -11.42 7.07
N VAL A 119 -3.96 -12.19 7.65
CA VAL A 119 -4.11 -12.27 9.12
C VAL A 119 -2.84 -12.75 9.79
N SER A 120 -2.19 -13.76 9.20
CA SER A 120 -0.92 -14.28 9.72
C SER A 120 0.18 -13.22 9.64
N GLN A 121 0.25 -12.45 8.54
CA GLN A 121 1.20 -11.36 8.42
C GLN A 121 0.92 -10.20 9.37
N LEU A 122 -0.34 -9.82 9.57
CA LEU A 122 -0.72 -8.82 10.57
C LEU A 122 -0.29 -9.26 11.97
N ARG A 123 -0.53 -10.53 12.35
CA ARG A 123 -0.05 -11.05 13.65
C ARG A 123 1.47 -10.99 13.78
N LEU A 124 2.20 -11.38 12.74
CA LEU A 124 3.67 -11.30 12.73
C LEU A 124 4.15 -9.85 12.81
N PHE A 125 3.52 -8.95 12.05
CA PHE A 125 3.79 -7.52 12.04
C PHE A 125 3.61 -6.90 13.42
N PHE A 126 2.46 -7.13 14.07
CA PHE A 126 2.21 -6.62 15.42
C PHE A 126 3.13 -7.26 16.46
N SER A 127 3.47 -8.54 16.32
CA SER A 127 4.39 -9.23 17.25
C SER A 127 5.86 -8.81 17.06
N ALA A 128 6.22 -8.35 15.86
CA ALA A 128 7.55 -7.85 15.55
C ALA A 128 7.76 -6.43 16.09
N ARG A 129 6.68 -5.68 16.37
CA ARG A 129 6.72 -4.32 16.94
C ARG A 129 7.57 -4.23 18.21
N ASP A 130 7.70 -5.31 18.97
CA ASP A 130 8.42 -5.35 20.24
C ASP A 130 9.78 -6.08 20.18
N LYS A 131 10.25 -6.47 18.98
CA LYS A 131 11.52 -7.22 18.81
C LYS A 131 12.56 -6.45 18.00
N ASP A 132 13.84 -6.52 18.38
CA ASP A 132 14.93 -5.77 17.73
C ASP A 132 15.58 -6.47 16.53
N ALA A 133 15.03 -7.61 16.11
CA ALA A 133 15.49 -8.30 14.92
C ALA A 133 14.68 -7.86 13.69
N ASP A 134 15.34 -7.79 12.52
CA ASP A 134 14.73 -7.60 11.21
C ASP A 134 14.52 -8.96 10.51
N PRO A 135 13.56 -9.81 10.94
CA PRO A 135 13.39 -11.12 10.34
C PRO A 135 12.96 -11.01 8.87
N SER A 136 13.46 -11.93 8.06
CA SER A 136 12.95 -12.13 6.71
C SER A 136 11.54 -12.71 6.75
N ILE A 137 10.68 -12.25 5.86
CA ILE A 137 9.32 -12.73 5.69
C ILE A 137 9.02 -13.00 4.22
N SER A 138 8.36 -14.13 3.94
CA SER A 138 7.77 -14.38 2.63
C SER A 138 6.35 -13.83 2.63
N THR A 139 6.05 -12.99 1.64
CA THR A 139 4.78 -12.30 1.50
C THR A 139 4.28 -12.30 0.07
N ASN A 140 2.97 -12.16 -0.10
CA ASN A 140 2.31 -12.03 -1.38
C ASN A 140 1.26 -10.92 -1.31
N PRO A 141 1.67 -9.64 -1.42
CA PRO A 141 0.73 -8.52 -1.37
C PRO A 141 -0.31 -8.53 -2.51
N LEU A 142 -0.04 -9.29 -3.59
CA LEU A 142 -0.98 -9.46 -4.69
C LEU A 142 -2.27 -10.18 -4.24
N ASP A 143 -2.19 -11.10 -3.28
CA ASP A 143 -3.35 -11.85 -2.77
C ASP A 143 -4.31 -10.97 -1.94
N TRP A 144 -3.87 -9.78 -1.58
CA TRP A 144 -4.63 -8.86 -0.71
C TRP A 144 -5.27 -7.72 -1.49
N LEU A 145 -4.97 -7.62 -2.79
CA LEU A 145 -5.62 -6.64 -3.63
C LEU A 145 -7.10 -7.01 -3.82
N PRO A 146 -7.98 -6.01 -3.93
CA PRO A 146 -9.35 -6.26 -4.32
C PRO A 146 -9.39 -6.96 -5.68
N LYS A 147 -10.40 -7.82 -5.89
CA LYS A 147 -10.60 -8.51 -7.18
C LYS A 147 -10.78 -7.51 -8.32
N ASP A 148 -11.44 -6.40 -8.03
CA ASP A 148 -11.56 -5.26 -8.92
C ASP A 148 -10.41 -4.27 -8.69
N THR A 149 -9.58 -4.11 -9.69
CA THR A 149 -8.51 -3.10 -9.71
C THR A 149 -8.65 -2.17 -10.92
N LYS A 150 -9.83 -2.14 -11.54
CA LYS A 150 -10.16 -1.23 -12.63
C LYS A 150 -10.75 0.08 -12.10
N HIS A 151 -11.49 0.00 -10.99
CA HIS A 151 -12.05 1.17 -10.33
C HIS A 151 -11.19 1.55 -9.13
N TYR A 152 -10.65 2.76 -9.15
CA TYR A 152 -9.85 3.32 -8.08
C TYR A 152 -9.92 4.86 -8.12
N ALA A 153 -9.72 5.51 -6.97
CA ALA A 153 -9.47 6.94 -6.92
C ALA A 153 -7.98 7.23 -7.15
N ARG A 154 -7.69 8.34 -7.82
CA ARG A 154 -6.31 8.81 -8.06
C ARG A 154 -6.24 10.31 -7.80
N TYR A 155 -5.22 10.73 -7.06
CA TYR A 155 -4.94 12.14 -6.78
C TYR A 155 -3.44 12.32 -6.46
N GLU A 156 -2.95 13.56 -6.51
CA GLU A 156 -1.59 13.93 -6.11
C GLU A 156 -1.55 14.36 -4.63
N GLY A 157 -0.57 13.87 -3.87
CA GLY A 157 -0.48 14.06 -2.42
C GLY A 157 0.94 13.96 -1.87
N SER A 158 1.09 13.71 -0.56
CA SER A 158 2.41 13.65 0.12
C SER A 158 2.52 12.53 1.14
#